data_AF-A0A8T6V8S7-F1
#
_entry.id   AF-A0A8T6V8S7-F1
#
_cell.length_a   1.000
_cell.length_b   1.000
_cell.length_c   1.000
_cell.angle_alpha   90.00
_cell.angle_beta   90.00
_cell.angle_gamma   90.00
#
_symmetry.space_group_name_H-M   'P 1'
#
loop_
_entity.id
_entity.type
_entity.pdbx_description
1 polymer ?
#
loop_
_entity_poly.entity_id
_entity_poly.type
_entity_poly.pdbx_seq_one_letter_code
_entity_poly.pdbx_strand_id
1 'polypeptide(L)' 'MILNPQGKKLIFFVIIAFGVIFPTIFLVKWFDENVVNPRIWKDWTCTEIEQFAMASEDEKFSDFQRAKFHEDLSKCLES' A
#
# COMPACT_ATOMS: atom_id res chain seq x y z
N MET A 1 -15.96 -3.96 38.48
CA MET A 1 -14.49 -4.10 38.57
C MET A 1 -13.89 -2.70 38.57
N ILE A 2 -13.43 -2.20 39.73
CA ILE A 2 -12.91 -0.83 39.86
C ILE A 2 -11.44 -0.86 39.43
N LEU A 3 -11.13 -0.24 38.28
CA LEU A 3 -9.76 -0.13 37.78
C LEU A 3 -8.94 0.80 38.69
N ASN A 4 -7.93 0.22 39.35
CA ASN A 4 -6.91 0.92 40.14
C ASN A 4 -6.27 2.07 39.32
N PRO A 5 -5.91 3.23 39.93
CA PRO A 5 -5.23 4.33 39.26
C PRO A 5 -3.99 3.95 38.43
N GLN A 6 -3.27 2.88 38.78
CA GLN A 6 -2.17 2.35 37.94
C GLN A 6 -2.68 1.67 36.65
N GLY A 7 -3.80 0.94 36.72
CA GLY A 7 -4.43 0.32 35.55
C GLY A 7 -5.00 1.33 34.56
N LYS A 8 -5.51 2.48 35.07
CA LYS A 8 -5.99 3.58 34.21
C LYS A 8 -4.86 4.22 33.39
N LYS A 9 -3.66 4.38 33.98
CA LYS A 9 -2.47 4.89 33.27
C LYS A 9 -1.97 3.93 32.19
N LEU A 10 -1.98 2.63 32.47
CA LEU A 10 -1.59 1.61 31.49
C LEU A 10 -2.54 1.59 30.29
N ILE A 11 -3.85 1.62 30.54
CA ILE A 11 -4.88 1.69 29.48
C ILE A 11 -4.70 2.95 28.62
N PHE A 12 -4.43 4.10 29.24
CA PHE A 12 -4.19 5.34 28.51
C PHE A 12 -2.95 5.26 27.60
N PHE A 13 -1.86 4.67 28.09
CA PHE A 13 -0.66 4.42 27.28
C PHE A 13 -0.92 3.49 26.09
N VAL A 14 -1.70 2.42 26.30
CA VAL A 14 -2.10 1.51 25.22
C VAL A 14 -2.95 2.24 24.17
N ILE A 15 -3.90 3.08 24.59
CA ILE A 15 -4.73 3.85 23.66
C ILE A 15 -3.90 4.84 22.85
N ILE A 16 -2.91 5.51 23.44
CA ILE A 16 -2.02 6.41 22.68
C ILE A 16 -1.13 5.62 21.73
N ALA A 17 -0.53 4.52 22.20
CA ALA A 17 0.33 3.69 21.36
C ALA A 17 -0.43 3.15 20.14
N PHE A 18 -1.62 2.59 20.33
CA PHE A 18 -2.43 2.08 19.23
C PHE A 18 -3.12 3.19 18.43
N GLY A 19 -3.51 4.30 19.06
CA GLY A 19 -4.22 5.41 18.41
C GLY A 19 -3.33 6.33 17.58
N VAL A 20 -2.02 6.35 17.82
CA VAL A 20 -1.08 7.22 17.10
C VAL A 20 -0.13 6.41 16.22
N ILE A 21 0.40 5.28 16.70
CA ILE A 21 1.47 4.54 15.98
C ILE A 21 0.91 3.69 14.84
N PHE A 22 -0.25 3.06 15.02
CA PHE A 22 -0.88 2.29 13.93
C PHE A 22 -1.32 3.15 12.74
N PRO A 23 -2.03 4.28 12.94
CA PRO A 23 -2.47 5.06 11.81
C PRO A 23 -1.32 5.70 11.04
N THR A 24 -0.17 6.00 11.65
CA THR A 24 0.96 6.60 10.93
C THR A 24 1.58 5.63 9.92
N ILE A 25 1.74 4.35 10.26
CA ILE A 25 2.28 3.35 9.32
C ILE A 25 1.34 3.17 8.13
N PHE A 26 0.03 3.04 8.40
CA PHE A 26 -0.97 2.91 7.35
C PHE A 26 -1.03 4.16 6.47
N LEU A 27 -0.99 5.35 7.09
CA LEU A 27 -1.06 6.64 6.40
C LEU A 27 0.16 6.85 5.49
N VAL A 28 1.37 6.53 5.95
CA VAL A 28 2.60 6.64 5.15
C VAL A 28 2.54 5.70 3.95
N LYS A 29 2.13 4.44 4.16
CA LYS A 29 1.99 3.48 3.06
C LYS A 29 0.94 3.93 2.04
N TRP A 30 -0.21 4.42 2.51
CA TRP A 30 -1.25 4.94 1.63
C TRP A 30 -0.75 6.16 0.84
N PHE A 31 -0.07 7.09 1.49
CA PHE A 31 0.46 8.30 0.86
C PHE A 31 1.51 7.95 -0.20
N ASP A 32 2.39 6.99 0.07
CA ASP A 32 3.36 6.51 -0.90
C ASP A 32 2.66 5.88 -2.12
N GLU A 33 1.73 4.95 -1.90
CA GLU A 33 1.06 4.22 -3.00
C GLU A 33 0.07 5.06 -3.82
N ASN A 34 -0.48 6.15 -3.27
CA ASN A 34 -1.55 6.93 -3.92
C ASN A 34 -1.15 8.36 -4.28
N VAL A 35 -0.12 8.92 -3.65
CA VAL A 35 0.31 10.31 -3.89
C VAL A 35 1.70 10.38 -4.50
N VAL A 36 2.69 9.72 -3.88
CA VAL A 36 4.09 9.81 -4.31
C VAL A 36 4.36 8.92 -5.52
N ASN A 37 3.91 7.67 -5.46
CA ASN A 37 4.12 6.63 -6.47
C ASN A 37 2.78 6.03 -6.93
N PRO A 38 1.89 6.85 -7.53
CA PRO A 38 0.58 6.38 -7.95
C PRO A 38 0.70 5.28 -9.00
N ARG A 39 -0.12 4.24 -8.84
CA ARG A 39 -0.19 3.12 -9.77
C ARG A 39 -1.16 3.46 -10.91
N ILE A 40 -0.60 3.79 -12.08
CA ILE A 40 -1.38 4.31 -13.22
C ILE A 40 -2.31 3.24 -13.83
N TRP A 41 -1.89 1.98 -13.78
CA TRP A 41 -2.60 0.83 -14.36
C TRP A 41 -3.49 0.09 -13.35
N LYS A 42 -3.74 0.67 -12.17
CA LYS A 42 -4.48 -0.01 -11.08
C LYS A 42 -5.88 -0.47 -11.51
N ASP A 43 -6.52 0.31 -12.38
CA ASP A 43 -7.88 0.06 -12.87
C ASP A 43 -7.89 -0.61 -14.25
N TRP A 44 -6.74 -1.01 -14.78
CA TRP A 44 -6.63 -1.68 -16.07
C TRP A 44 -7.01 -3.15 -15.95
N THR A 45 -7.61 -3.67 -17.00
CA THR A 45 -7.84 -5.11 -17.18
C THR A 45 -6.53 -5.84 -17.48
N CYS A 46 -6.49 -7.15 -17.25
CA CYS A 46 -5.30 -7.95 -17.59
C CYS A 46 -4.92 -7.83 -19.06
N THR A 47 -5.90 -7.77 -19.97
CA THR A 47 -5.67 -7.53 -21.40
C THR A 47 -4.92 -6.21 -21.65
N GLU A 48 -5.30 -5.13 -20.96
CA GLU A 48 -4.64 -3.82 -21.11
C GLU A 48 -3.21 -3.84 -20.55
N ILE A 49 -3.00 -4.49 -19.40
CA ILE A 49 -1.68 -4.67 -18.79
C ILE A 49 -0.76 -5.46 -19.72
N GLU A 50 -1.24 -6.58 -20.27
CA GLU A 50 -0.48 -7.41 -21.22
C GLU A 50 -0.15 -6.67 -22.51
N GLN A 51 -1.11 -5.93 -23.09
CA GLN A 51 -0.87 -5.11 -24.27
C GLN A 51 0.18 -4.03 -24.03
N PHE A 52 0.13 -3.38 -22.87
CA PHE A 52 1.12 -2.39 -22.48
C PHE A 52 2.51 -3.00 -22.31
N ALA A 53 2.60 -4.20 -21.73
CA ALA A 53 3.85 -4.95 -21.60
C ALA A 53 4.42 -5.36 -22.97
N MET A 54 3.59 -5.82 -23.90
CA MET A 54 4.01 -6.16 -25.27
C MET A 54 4.55 -4.95 -26.05
N ALA A 55 4.03 -3.76 -25.76
CA ALA A 55 4.52 -2.51 -26.33
C ALA A 55 5.83 -2.01 -25.68
N SER A 56 6.35 -2.70 -24.65
CA SER A 56 7.56 -2.31 -23.89
C SER A 56 7.48 -0.88 -23.35
N GLU A 57 6.27 -0.41 -23.03
CA GLU A 57 6.04 0.97 -22.57
C GLU A 57 6.29 1.14 -21.05
N ASP A 58 6.52 0.05 -20.33
CA ASP A 58 6.84 0.04 -18.90
C ASP A 58 8.22 0.66 -18.59
N GLU A 59 9.06 0.88 -19.62
CA GLU A 59 10.29 1.68 -19.50
C GLU A 59 10.03 3.13 -19.06
N LYS A 60 8.83 3.66 -19.31
CA LYS A 60 8.42 5.01 -18.91
C LYS A 60 8.09 5.11 -17.41
N PHE A 61 7.93 3.97 -16.74
CA PHE A 61 7.63 3.91 -15.31
C PHE A 61 8.90 4.06 -14.47
N SER A 62 8.75 4.60 -13.27
CA SER A 62 9.83 4.56 -12.28
C SER A 62 10.18 3.12 -11.91
N ASP A 63 11.36 2.87 -11.35
CA ASP A 63 11.77 1.52 -10.94
C ASP A 63 10.74 0.85 -10.02
N PHE A 64 10.17 1.60 -9.08
CA PHE A 64 9.14 1.12 -8.17
C PHE A 64 7.85 0.77 -8.91
N GLN A 65 7.41 1.66 -9.80
CA GLN A 65 6.22 1.44 -10.61
C GLN A 65 6.40 0.22 -11.52
N ARG A 66 7.54 0.10 -12.19
CA ARG A 66 7.86 -1.05 -13.04
C ARG A 66 7.88 -2.34 -12.24
N ALA A 67 8.54 -2.38 -11.08
CA ALA A 67 8.52 -3.57 -10.23
C ALA A 67 7.09 -4.01 -9.88
N LYS A 68 6.22 -3.04 -9.56
CA LYS A 68 4.83 -3.34 -9.23
C LYS A 68 3.99 -3.76 -10.44
N PHE A 69 4.25 -3.15 -11.60
CA PHE A 69 3.60 -3.49 -12.87
C PHE A 69 3.90 -4.94 -13.25
N HIS A 70 5.17 -5.35 -13.16
CA HIS A 70 5.58 -6.72 -13.46
C HIS A 70 4.99 -7.74 -12.48
N GLU A 71 4.82 -7.39 -11.20
CA GLU A 71 4.13 -8.23 -10.22
C GLU A 71 2.63 -8.39 -10.53
N ASP A 72 1.98 -7.33 -11.02
CA ASP A 72 0.56 -7.41 -11.41
C ASP A 72 0.39 -8.16 -12.75
N LEU A 73 1.30 -7.96 -13.70
CA LEU A 73 1.36 -8.69 -14.96
C LEU A 73 1.56 -10.20 -14.73
N SER A 74 2.45 -10.60 -13.82
CA SER A 74 2.65 -12.02 -13.53
C SER A 74 1.37 -12.69 -13.03
N LYS A 75 0.58 -11.99 -12.21
CA LYS A 75 -0.73 -12.50 -11.74
C LYS A 75 -1.75 -12.64 -12.86
N CYS A 76 -1.73 -11.73 -13.83
CA CYS A 76 -2.60 -11.83 -15.01
C CYS A 76 -2.25 -13.04 -15.88
N LEU A 77 -0.95 -13.32 -16.07
CA LEU A 77 -0.47 -14.46 -16.85
C LEU A 77 -0.63 -15.83 -16.15
N GLU A 78 -0.83 -15.83 -14.83
CA GLU A 78 -1.13 -17.02 -14.03
C GLU A 78 -2.62 -17.41 -14.04
N SER A 79 -3.49 -16.55 -14.60
CA SER A 79 -4.95 -16.75 -14.70
C SER A 79 -5.39 -17.42 -16.00
#